data_AF-E8R7S3-F1
#
_entry.id   AF-E8R7S3-F1
#
_cell.length_a   1.000
_cell.length_b   1.000
_cell.length_c   1.000
_cell.angle_alpha   90.00
_cell.angle_beta   90.00
_cell.angle_gamma   90.00
#
_symmetry.space_group_name_H-M   'P 1'
#
loop_
_entity.id
_entity.type
_entity.pdbx_description
1 polymer ?
#
loop_
_entity_poly.entity_id
_entity_poly.type
_entity_poly.pdbx_seq_one_letter_code
_entity_poly.pdbx_strand_id
1 'polypeptide(L)'
;MMTHLNELVAYMRSLVDDYERLIDQAKIIRADHDGERVRLFIAHADRVLDSSRRILPEAKTVMASGSSDVLVKHISVYYRMIKYVSIRYMVDLLEEALPSLTGNPGTLAEMQRLLAGFRELRDTL
;
A
#
# COMPACT_ATOMS: atom_id res chain seq x y z
N MET A 1 -6.75 -9.13 -24.72
CA MET A 1 -6.53 -7.71 -24.34
C MET A 1 -7.62 -7.20 -23.39
N MET A 2 -8.92 -7.34 -23.71
CA MET A 2 -10.00 -6.87 -22.82
C MET A 2 -10.13 -7.66 -21.50
N THR A 3 -9.84 -8.97 -21.49
CA THR A 3 -9.80 -9.79 -20.26
C THR A 3 -8.73 -9.32 -19.27
N HIS A 4 -7.55 -8.97 -19.78
CA HIS A 4 -6.42 -8.49 -18.99
C HIS A 4 -6.70 -7.15 -18.31
N LEU A 5 -7.39 -6.22 -18.98
CA LEU A 5 -7.80 -4.95 -18.38
C LEU A 5 -8.83 -5.13 -17.25
N ASN A 6 -9.76 -6.07 -17.41
CA ASN A 6 -10.74 -6.36 -16.36
C ASN A 6 -10.07 -6.97 -15.12
N GLU A 7 -9.12 -7.89 -15.32
CA GLU A 7 -8.31 -8.45 -14.23
C GLU A 7 -7.51 -7.36 -13.51
N LEU A 8 -6.84 -6.48 -14.25
CA LEU A 8 -6.08 -5.38 -13.68
C LEU A 8 -6.98 -4.41 -12.90
N VAL A 9 -8.17 -4.07 -13.40
CA VAL A 9 -9.16 -3.28 -12.65
C VAL A 9 -9.54 -3.97 -11.34
N ALA A 10 -9.81 -5.28 -11.37
CA ALA A 10 -10.14 -6.05 -10.17
C ALA A 10 -8.98 -6.05 -9.17
N TYR A 11 -7.74 -6.26 -9.61
CA TYR A 11 -6.56 -6.20 -8.75
C TYR A 11 -6.33 -4.82 -8.16
N MET A 12 -6.50 -3.77 -8.95
CA MET A 12 -6.39 -2.39 -8.48
C MET A 12 -7.45 -2.06 -7.42
N ARG A 13 -8.69 -2.52 -7.62
CA ARG A 13 -9.75 -2.36 -6.63
C ARG A 13 -9.44 -3.11 -5.34
N SER A 14 -9.04 -4.38 -5.41
CA SER A 14 -8.65 -5.13 -4.21
C SER A 14 -7.49 -4.46 -3.48
N LEU A 15 -6.53 -3.92 -4.21
CA LEU A 15 -5.40 -3.21 -3.61
C LEU A 15 -5.85 -1.94 -2.87
N VAL A 16 -6.83 -1.20 -3.40
CA VAL A 16 -7.46 -0.09 -2.66
C VAL A 16 -8.08 -0.57 -1.36
N ASP A 17 -8.92 -1.60 -1.41
CA ASP A 17 -9.60 -2.14 -0.23
C ASP A 17 -8.59 -2.62 0.82
N ASP A 18 -7.47 -3.21 0.39
CA ASP A 18 -6.39 -3.64 1.27
C ASP A 18 -5.63 -2.45 1.90
N TYR A 19 -5.38 -1.37 1.16
CA TYR A 19 -4.82 -0.14 1.73
C TYR A 19 -5.74 0.49 2.77
N GLU A 20 -7.06 0.56 2.51
CA GLU A 20 -8.03 1.10 3.47
C GLU A 20 -7.99 0.32 4.79
N ARG A 21 -8.04 -1.02 4.72
CA ARG A 21 -7.93 -1.90 5.89
C ARG A 21 -6.59 -1.73 6.61
N LEU A 22 -5.50 -1.61 5.86
CA LEU A 22 -4.16 -1.44 6.42
C LEU A 22 -4.03 -0.11 7.17
N ILE A 23 -4.54 0.97 6.59
CA ILE A 23 -4.57 2.31 7.20
C ILE A 23 -5.38 2.29 8.49
N ASP A 24 -6.52 1.60 8.52
CA ASP A 24 -7.33 1.49 9.74
C ASP A 24 -6.61 0.70 10.83
N GLN A 25 -5.92 -0.39 10.48
CA GLN A 25 -5.08 -1.14 11.43
C GLN A 25 -3.94 -0.28 11.99
N ALA A 26 -3.28 0.53 11.16
CA ALA A 26 -2.20 1.40 11.58
C ALA A 26 -2.66 2.44 12.62
N LYS A 27 -3.85 3.02 12.44
CA LYS A 27 -4.44 3.95 13.42
C LYS A 27 -4.65 3.30 14.78
N ILE A 28 -5.01 2.01 14.81
CA ILE A 28 -5.23 1.25 16.05
C ILE A 28 -3.91 1.00 16.76
N ILE A 29 -2.86 0.59 16.04
CA ILE A 29 -1.54 0.30 16.62
C ILE A 29 -0.88 1.52 17.23
N ARG A 30 -1.18 2.71 16.68
CA ARG A 30 -0.76 3.98 17.28
C ARG A 30 -1.36 4.20 18.68
N ALA A 31 -2.56 3.65 18.94
CA ALA A 31 -3.30 3.83 20.18
C ALA A 31 -3.14 2.67 21.18
N ASP A 32 -2.77 1.48 20.69
CA ASP A 32 -2.77 0.24 21.47
C ASP A 32 -1.56 -0.64 21.06
N HIS A 33 -0.69 -0.94 22.02
CA HIS A 33 0.56 -1.69 21.81
C HIS A 33 0.39 -3.21 22.01
N ASP A 34 -0.79 -3.74 21.69
CA ASP A 34 -1.04 -5.18 21.65
C ASP A 34 -0.13 -5.86 20.60
N GLY A 35 0.81 -6.67 21.09
CA GLY A 35 1.81 -7.33 20.26
C GLY A 35 1.24 -8.24 19.18
N GLU A 36 0.05 -8.83 19.37
CA GLU A 36 -0.57 -9.65 18.33
C GLU A 36 -1.14 -8.80 17.21
N ARG A 37 -1.79 -7.67 17.55
CA ARG A 37 -2.29 -6.72 16.55
C ARG A 37 -1.16 -6.14 15.72
N VAL A 38 -0.03 -5.83 16.36
CA VAL A 38 1.17 -5.34 15.67
C VAL A 38 1.71 -6.38 14.70
N ARG A 39 1.78 -7.66 15.09
CA ARG A 39 2.20 -8.75 14.19
C ARG A 39 1.27 -8.89 12.98
N LEU A 40 -0.04 -8.88 13.21
CA LEU A 40 -1.04 -9.00 12.14
C LEU A 40 -0.95 -7.82 11.15
N PHE A 41 -0.73 -6.61 11.66
CA PHE A 41 -0.50 -5.44 10.82
C PHE A 41 0.77 -5.56 10.00
N ILE A 42 1.90 -5.96 10.59
CA ILE A 42 3.16 -6.14 9.86
C ILE A 42 2.96 -7.14 8.71
N ALA A 43 2.34 -8.28 8.99
CA ALA A 43 2.04 -9.30 7.98
C ALA A 43 1.08 -8.80 6.88
N HIS A 44 0.14 -7.91 7.22
CA HIS A 44 -0.73 -7.30 6.24
C HIS A 44 -0.02 -6.23 5.40
N ALA A 45 0.77 -5.37 6.04
CA ALA A 45 1.58 -4.33 5.40
C ALA A 45 2.53 -4.93 4.36
N ASP A 46 3.18 -6.04 4.71
CA ASP A 46 4.10 -6.75 3.82
C ASP A 46 3.39 -7.25 2.54
N ARG A 47 2.22 -7.89 2.71
CA ARG A 47 1.40 -8.34 1.57
C ARG A 47 0.92 -7.20 0.68
N VAL A 48 0.54 -6.07 1.27
CA VAL A 48 0.12 -4.87 0.52
C VAL A 48 1.29 -4.25 -0.23
N LEU A 49 2.46 -4.17 0.40
CA LEU A 49 3.69 -3.69 -0.22
C LEU A 49 4.07 -4.55 -1.44
N ASP A 50 4.07 -5.87 -1.30
CA ASP A 50 4.39 -6.78 -2.40
C ASP A 50 3.35 -6.73 -3.53
N SER A 51 2.07 -6.68 -3.18
CA SER A 51 0.99 -6.52 -4.17
C SER A 51 1.13 -5.21 -4.94
N SER A 52 1.49 -4.13 -4.24
CA SER A 52 1.72 -2.81 -4.85
C SER A 52 2.89 -2.84 -5.83
N ARG A 53 4.01 -3.49 -5.46
CA ARG A 53 5.19 -3.66 -6.34
C ARG A 53 4.86 -4.41 -7.63
N ARG A 54 3.92 -5.36 -7.57
CA ARG A 54 3.50 -6.13 -8.74
C ARG A 54 2.49 -5.40 -9.62
N ILE A 55 1.47 -4.79 -9.02
CA ILE A 55 0.29 -4.29 -9.75
C ILE A 55 0.53 -2.87 -10.30
N LEU A 56 1.16 -1.99 -9.53
CA LEU A 56 1.26 -0.57 -9.89
C LEU A 56 2.11 -0.30 -11.15
N PRO A 57 3.24 -0.97 -11.40
CA PRO A 57 4.00 -0.80 -12.64
C PRO A 57 3.21 -1.18 -13.90
N GLU A 58 2.40 -2.23 -13.81
CA GLU A 58 1.52 -2.67 -14.91
C GLU A 58 0.44 -1.62 -15.18
N ALA A 59 -0.23 -1.13 -14.12
CA ALA A 59 -1.20 -0.05 -14.21
C ALA A 59 -0.60 1.22 -14.83
N LYS A 60 0.64 1.58 -14.45
CA LYS A 60 1.38 2.71 -15.03
C LYS A 60 1.59 2.54 -16.55
N THR A 61 1.99 1.36 -16.98
CA THR A 61 2.17 1.03 -18.40
C THR A 61 0.86 1.13 -19.18
N VAL A 62 -0.23 0.57 -18.64
CA VAL A 62 -1.56 0.63 -19.29
C VAL A 62 -2.05 2.06 -19.44
N MET A 63 -1.88 2.91 -18.42
CA MET A 63 -2.26 4.33 -18.52
C MET A 63 -1.42 5.11 -19.53
N ALA A 64 -0.14 4.77 -19.67
CA ALA A 64 0.77 5.43 -20.62
C ALA A 64 0.40 5.15 -22.08
N SER A 65 -0.40 4.11 -22.36
CA SER A 65 -0.86 3.78 -23.72
C SER A 65 -1.79 4.83 -24.33
N GLY A 66 -2.32 5.78 -23.54
CA GLY A 66 -3.19 6.85 -24.04
C GLY A 66 -4.58 6.38 -24.51
N SER A 67 -4.98 5.15 -24.16
CA SER A 67 -6.30 4.61 -24.51
C SER A 67 -7.45 5.41 -23.88
N SER A 68 -8.51 5.64 -24.66
CA SER A 68 -9.75 6.28 -24.19
C SER A 68 -10.73 5.32 -23.51
N ASP A 69 -10.36 4.04 -23.38
CA ASP A 69 -11.14 2.98 -22.76
C ASP A 69 -11.54 3.34 -21.31
N VAL A 70 -12.80 3.08 -20.98
CA VAL A 70 -13.38 3.34 -19.66
C VAL A 70 -12.64 2.59 -18.55
N LEU A 71 -12.17 1.37 -18.80
CA LEU A 71 -11.41 0.58 -17.84
C LEU A 71 -10.05 1.23 -17.52
N VAL A 72 -9.39 1.81 -18.53
CA VAL A 72 -8.12 2.54 -18.33
C VAL A 72 -8.34 3.78 -17.47
N LYS A 73 -9.49 4.46 -17.60
CA LYS A 73 -9.88 5.56 -16.70
C LYS A 73 -10.06 5.09 -15.26
N HIS A 74 -10.70 3.94 -15.03
CA HIS A 74 -10.85 3.36 -13.68
C HIS A 74 -9.50 2.99 -13.08
N ILE A 75 -8.63 2.32 -13.84
CA ILE A 75 -7.25 2.02 -13.44
C ILE A 75 -6.53 3.32 -13.03
N SER A 76 -6.72 4.40 -13.79
CA SER A 76 -6.11 5.69 -13.49
C SER A 76 -6.57 6.30 -12.18
N VAL A 77 -7.87 6.22 -11.87
CA VAL A 77 -8.40 6.68 -10.58
C VAL A 77 -7.81 5.88 -9.43
N TYR A 78 -7.85 4.55 -9.50
CA TYR A 78 -7.29 3.70 -8.45
C TYR A 78 -5.79 3.91 -8.27
N TYR A 79 -5.04 4.01 -9.37
CA TYR A 79 -3.60 4.26 -9.33
C TYR A 79 -3.28 5.57 -8.61
N ARG A 80 -3.99 6.66 -8.95
CA ARG A 80 -3.77 7.96 -8.32
C ARG A 80 -4.11 7.92 -6.83
N MET A 81 -5.20 7.27 -6.46
CA MET A 81 -5.61 7.14 -5.06
C MET A 81 -4.58 6.32 -4.25
N ILE A 82 -4.06 5.24 -4.80
CA ILE A 82 -3.02 4.45 -4.14
C ILE A 82 -1.72 5.25 -4.05
N LYS A 83 -1.22 5.75 -5.18
CA LYS A 83 0.09 6.42 -5.28
C LYS A 83 0.15 7.74 -4.50
N TYR A 84 -0.82 8.62 -4.70
CA TYR A 84 -0.76 9.99 -4.18
C TYR A 84 -1.41 10.16 -2.82
N VAL A 85 -2.24 9.21 -2.39
CA VAL A 85 -2.94 9.29 -1.09
C VAL A 85 -2.49 8.14 -0.19
N SER A 86 -2.78 6.90 -0.58
CA SER A 86 -2.67 5.74 0.32
C SER A 86 -1.22 5.44 0.72
N ILE A 87 -0.29 5.37 -0.25
CA ILE A 87 1.13 5.12 0.01
C ILE A 87 1.73 6.25 0.86
N ARG A 88 1.44 7.51 0.53
CA ARG A 88 1.94 8.66 1.28
C ARG A 88 1.46 8.64 2.72
N TYR A 89 0.16 8.44 2.92
CA TYR A 89 -0.40 8.39 4.25
C TYR A 89 0.11 7.18 5.05
N MET A 90 0.37 6.05 4.40
CA MET A 90 0.98 4.90 5.07
C MET A 90 2.41 5.20 5.53
N VAL A 91 3.20 5.92 4.74
CA VAL A 91 4.53 6.37 5.15
C VAL A 91 4.43 7.25 6.40
N ASP A 92 3.53 8.23 6.42
CA ASP A 92 3.33 9.12 7.56
C ASP A 92 2.93 8.33 8.83
N LEU A 93 1.98 7.40 8.71
CA LEU A 93 1.53 6.57 9.83
C LEU A 93 2.63 5.66 10.39
N LEU A 94 3.48 5.10 9.53
CA LEU A 94 4.62 4.29 9.97
C LEU A 94 5.67 5.15 10.68
N GLU A 95 5.98 6.34 10.15
CA GLU A 95 6.91 7.29 10.77
C GLU A 95 6.43 7.73 12.16
N GLU A 96 5.12 7.99 12.31
CA GLU A 96 4.50 8.32 13.60
C GLU A 96 4.55 7.16 14.60
N ALA A 97 4.47 5.90 14.14
CA ALA A 97 4.43 4.73 15.01
C ALA A 97 5.81 4.28 15.52
N LEU A 98 6.89 4.53 14.76
CA LEU A 98 8.24 4.06 15.08
C LEU A 98 8.76 4.47 16.49
N PRO A 99 8.59 5.72 16.95
CA PRO A 99 9.10 6.13 18.27
C PRO A 99 8.54 5.30 19.42
N SER A 100 7.28 4.86 19.32
CA SER A 100 6.60 4.06 20.35
C SER A 100 7.08 2.61 20.41
N LEU A 101 7.89 2.16 19.45
CA LEU A 101 8.35 0.77 19.33
C LEU A 101 9.80 0.57 19.78
N THR A 102 10.45 1.59 20.31
CA THR A 102 11.86 1.56 20.77
C THR A 102 12.16 0.49 21.83
N GLY A 103 11.17 0.05 22.59
CA GLY A 103 11.29 -1.05 23.55
C GLY A 103 11.22 -2.47 22.96
N ASN A 104 10.95 -2.63 21.66
CA ASN A 104 10.83 -3.93 20.99
C ASN A 104 11.67 -3.97 19.70
N PRO A 105 12.97 -4.34 19.80
CA PRO A 105 13.91 -4.24 18.68
C PRO A 105 13.51 -5.03 17.42
N GLY A 106 12.92 -6.22 17.58
CA GLY A 106 12.49 -7.03 16.43
C GLY A 106 11.33 -6.40 15.67
N THR A 107 10.33 -5.90 16.41
CA THR A 107 9.18 -5.20 15.81
C THR A 107 9.61 -3.88 15.16
N LEU A 108 10.53 -3.15 15.80
CA LEU A 108 11.09 -1.92 15.27
C LEU A 108 11.79 -2.16 13.92
N ALA A 109 12.61 -3.21 13.83
CA ALA A 109 13.32 -3.55 12.59
C ALA A 109 12.36 -3.87 11.43
N GLU A 110 11.31 -4.64 11.68
CA GLU A 110 10.28 -4.96 10.67
C GLU A 110 9.52 -3.71 10.21
N MET A 111 9.14 -2.83 11.14
CA MET A 111 8.46 -1.57 10.82
C MET A 111 9.36 -0.62 10.01
N GLN A 112 10.65 -0.57 10.32
CA GLN A 112 11.62 0.20 9.53
C GLN A 112 11.80 -0.38 8.12
N ARG A 113 11.84 -1.71 7.98
CA ARG A 113 11.88 -2.38 6.68
C ARG A 113 10.64 -2.05 5.84
N LEU A 114 9.46 -2.12 6.43
CA LEU A 114 8.20 -1.76 5.76
C LEU A 114 8.20 -0.29 5.35
N LEU A 115 8.59 0.62 6.24
CA LEU A 115 8.68 2.05 5.95
C LEU A 115 9.62 2.31 4.76
N ALA A 116 10.79 1.67 4.72
CA ALA A 116 11.71 1.79 3.61
C ALA A 116 11.07 1.32 2.29
N GLY A 117 10.35 0.19 2.31
CA GLY A 117 9.63 -0.30 1.13
C GLY A 117 8.52 0.62 0.64
N PHE A 118 7.71 1.20 1.54
CA PHE A 118 6.68 2.16 1.15
C PHE A 118 7.27 3.49 0.64
N ARG A 119 8.39 3.96 1.22
CA ARG A 119 9.13 5.12 0.71
C ARG A 119 9.67 4.87 -0.69
N GLU A 120 10.25 3.70 -0.93
CA GLU A 120 10.70 3.29 -2.26
C GLU A 120 9.55 3.32 -3.28
N LEU A 121 8.39 2.73 -2.94
CA LEU A 121 7.21 2.78 -3.82
C LEU A 121 6.73 4.21 -4.09
N ARG A 122 6.73 5.07 -3.07
CA ARG A 122 6.34 6.48 -3.20
C ARG A 122 7.24 7.22 -4.19
N ASP A 123 8.52 6.89 -4.21
CA ASP A 123 9.54 7.63 -4.95
C ASP A 123 9.79 7.06 -6.36
N THR A 124 9.48 5.79 -6.61
CA THR A 124 9.77 5.09 -7.89
C THR A 124 8.59 5.02 -8.87
N LEU A 125 7.35 5.05 -8.38
CA LEU A 125 6.14 5.01 -9.20
C LEU A 125 5.79 6.39 -9.75
#